data_AF-A0A968NN92-F1
#
_entry.id   AF-A0A968NN92-F1
#
_cell.length_a   1.000
_cell.length_b   1.000
_cell.length_c   1.000
_cell.angle_alpha   90.00
_cell.angle_beta   90.00
_cell.angle_gamma   90.00
#
_symmetry.space_group_name_H-M   'P 1'
#
loop_
_entity.id
_entity.type
_entity.pdbx_description
1 polymer ?
#
loop_
_entity_poly.entity_id
_entity_poly.type
_entity_poly.pdbx_seq_one_letter_code
_entity_poly.pdbx_strand_id
1 'polypeptide(L)'
;MNYWPTFSTNLTELIEPYYDQLEAMAPRHRDLAKIYAKDLVKKDLEDVWTVGHSNHAYDAAEITSHGGIGGGPFTLLPLWDWYLFTGDKSILEKLWTMLLSSSRFLTAVMEEQTDGKMLAVPSYSPENKLPKGVKTAKGTAYDQQMVYEGHLMTLTAARILGKVDPLLETIQDHLPRLDPVMIGEDPQGKYIKEFREEEAYHGQPPAHQPTGGPRSRHHRFPRNRNGSKPRRSR
;
A
#
# COMPACT_ATOMS: atom_id res chain seq x y z
N MET A 1 3.77 4.62 -10.45
CA MET A 1 4.16 6.04 -10.44
C MET A 1 4.04 6.70 -11.81
N ASN A 2 4.64 6.18 -12.87
CA ASN A 2 4.63 6.82 -14.20
C ASN A 2 3.24 7.25 -14.73
N TYR A 3 2.19 6.50 -14.39
CA TYR A 3 0.81 6.75 -14.83
C TYR A 3 -0.08 7.47 -13.80
N TRP A 4 0.46 7.88 -12.64
CA TRP A 4 -0.32 8.64 -11.66
C TRP A 4 -0.80 10.01 -12.15
N PRO A 5 -0.03 10.81 -12.93
CA PRO A 5 -0.52 12.10 -13.38
C PRO A 5 -1.57 11.99 -14.48
N THR A 6 -1.66 10.85 -15.18
CA THR A 6 -2.39 10.63 -16.43
C THR A 6 -3.75 11.32 -16.48
N PHE A 7 -4.61 11.09 -15.50
CA PHE A 7 -5.95 11.68 -15.50
C PHE A 7 -5.98 13.10 -14.94
N SER A 8 -5.23 13.36 -13.86
CA SER A 8 -5.18 14.69 -13.23
C SER A 8 -4.62 15.78 -14.16
N THR A 9 -3.81 15.40 -15.15
CA THR A 9 -3.23 16.30 -16.16
C THR A 9 -3.93 16.18 -17.52
N ASN A 10 -5.10 15.54 -17.58
CA ASN A 10 -5.91 15.39 -18.80
C ASN A 10 -5.14 14.75 -19.98
N LEU A 11 -4.43 13.66 -19.71
CA LEU A 11 -3.70 12.83 -20.69
C LEU A 11 -4.27 11.42 -20.74
N THR A 12 -5.59 11.28 -20.64
CA THR A 12 -6.31 10.00 -20.48
C THR A 12 -5.94 8.97 -21.55
N GLU A 13 -5.72 9.41 -22.79
CA GLU A 13 -5.31 8.56 -23.91
C GLU A 13 -3.99 7.82 -23.68
N LEU A 14 -3.12 8.32 -22.77
CA LEU A 14 -1.83 7.72 -22.48
C LEU A 14 -1.90 6.53 -21.53
N ILE A 15 -3.08 6.18 -20.97
CA ILE A 15 -3.21 4.98 -20.14
C ILE A 15 -3.27 3.69 -20.98
N GLU A 16 -3.71 3.76 -22.24
CA GLU A 16 -3.94 2.58 -23.07
C GLU A 16 -2.70 1.69 -23.21
N PRO A 17 -1.49 2.22 -23.48
CA PRO A 17 -0.28 1.40 -23.54
C PRO A 17 0.05 0.68 -22.24
N TYR A 18 -0.37 1.22 -21.08
CA TYR A 18 -0.19 0.56 -19.79
C TYR A 18 -1.08 -0.67 -19.65
N TYR A 19 -2.35 -0.53 -20.05
CA TYR A 19 -3.29 -1.65 -20.09
C TYR A 19 -2.79 -2.73 -21.03
N ASP A 20 -2.39 -2.36 -22.25
CA ASP A 20 -1.92 -3.30 -23.28
C ASP A 20 -0.69 -4.09 -22.80
N GLN A 21 0.24 -3.42 -22.11
CA GLN A 21 1.40 -4.08 -21.51
C GLN A 21 0.97 -5.14 -20.48
N LEU A 22 0.08 -4.79 -19.55
CA LEU A 22 -0.38 -5.71 -18.51
C LEU A 22 -1.18 -6.88 -19.10
N GLU A 23 -2.03 -6.62 -20.10
CA GLU A 23 -2.80 -7.65 -20.79
C GLU A 23 -1.88 -8.63 -21.54
N ALA A 24 -0.89 -8.12 -22.28
CA ALA A 24 0.08 -8.95 -22.99
C ALA A 24 0.90 -9.84 -22.04
N MET A 25 1.21 -9.35 -20.85
CA MET A 25 1.96 -10.09 -19.82
C MET A 25 1.09 -10.97 -18.92
N ALA A 26 -0.24 -10.82 -19.00
CA ALA A 26 -1.16 -11.50 -18.09
C ALA A 26 -0.98 -13.02 -18.06
N PRO A 27 -0.77 -13.76 -19.18
CA PRO A 27 -0.54 -15.20 -19.13
C PRO A 27 0.67 -15.58 -18.25
N ARG A 28 1.79 -14.88 -18.41
CA ARG A 28 3.01 -15.13 -17.62
C ARG A 28 2.81 -14.81 -16.14
N HIS A 29 2.10 -13.72 -15.83
CA HIS A 29 1.75 -13.38 -14.46
C HIS A 29 0.79 -14.39 -13.80
N ARG A 30 -0.08 -15.06 -14.57
CA ARG A 30 -0.88 -16.18 -14.05
C ARG A 30 0.00 -17.38 -13.71
N ASP A 31 0.94 -17.75 -14.58
CA ASP A 31 1.86 -18.86 -14.30
C ASP A 31 2.69 -18.60 -13.03
N LEU A 32 3.21 -17.39 -12.89
CA LEU A 32 3.94 -16.96 -11.69
C LEU A 32 3.06 -17.01 -10.44
N ALA A 33 1.82 -16.51 -10.52
CA ALA A 33 0.87 -16.55 -9.40
C ALA A 33 0.60 -17.99 -8.91
N LYS A 34 0.53 -18.97 -9.82
CA LYS A 34 0.38 -20.39 -9.46
C LYS A 34 1.61 -20.93 -8.71
N ILE A 35 2.81 -20.59 -9.19
CA ILE A 35 4.07 -20.95 -8.53
C ILE A 35 4.08 -20.37 -7.11
N TYR A 36 3.75 -19.09 -6.95
CA TYR A 36 3.71 -18.46 -5.62
C TYR A 36 2.65 -19.04 -4.71
N ALA A 37 1.46 -19.36 -5.21
CA ALA A 37 0.43 -20.02 -4.41
C ALA A 37 0.93 -21.35 -3.84
N LYS A 38 1.66 -22.12 -4.66
CA LYS A 38 2.27 -23.38 -4.24
C LYS A 38 3.43 -23.18 -3.28
N ASP A 39 4.26 -22.18 -3.51
CA ASP A 39 5.46 -21.94 -2.69
C ASP A 39 5.14 -21.31 -1.34
N LEU A 40 4.25 -20.32 -1.31
CA LEU A 40 3.90 -19.56 -0.11
C LEU A 40 2.87 -20.28 0.75
N VAL A 41 1.79 -20.79 0.15
CA VAL A 41 0.65 -21.34 0.90
C VAL A 41 0.31 -22.79 0.59
N LYS A 42 1.15 -23.48 -0.19
CA LYS A 42 1.01 -24.93 -0.48
C LYS A 42 -0.34 -25.29 -1.09
N LYS A 43 -0.93 -24.37 -1.87
CA LYS A 43 -2.19 -24.57 -2.60
C LYS A 43 -1.93 -24.59 -4.10
N ASP A 44 -2.49 -25.56 -4.79
CA ASP A 44 -2.58 -25.52 -6.25
C ASP A 44 -3.84 -24.69 -6.60
N LEU A 45 -3.63 -23.45 -7.04
CA LEU A 45 -4.71 -22.51 -7.38
C LEU A 45 -4.82 -22.35 -8.89
N GLU A 46 -6.06 -22.21 -9.35
CA GLU A 46 -6.40 -21.85 -10.72
C GLU A 46 -6.99 -20.44 -10.75
N ASP A 47 -6.97 -19.81 -11.94
CA ASP A 47 -7.50 -18.47 -12.17
C ASP A 47 -6.96 -17.39 -11.22
N VAL A 48 -5.66 -17.47 -10.88
CA VAL A 48 -4.94 -16.50 -10.05
C VAL A 48 -4.02 -15.62 -10.89
N TRP A 49 -3.79 -14.38 -10.46
CA TRP A 49 -2.92 -13.42 -11.15
C TRP A 49 -2.25 -12.48 -10.14
N THR A 50 -0.98 -12.18 -10.32
CA THR A 50 -0.26 -11.18 -9.52
C THR A 50 0.98 -10.68 -10.26
N VAL A 51 1.55 -9.57 -9.79
CA VAL A 51 2.69 -8.89 -10.40
C VAL A 51 3.77 -8.65 -9.35
N GLY A 52 5.03 -8.92 -9.68
CA GLY A 52 6.19 -8.55 -8.86
C GLY A 52 6.57 -7.07 -9.00
N HIS A 53 7.34 -6.55 -8.04
CA HIS A 53 7.66 -5.11 -7.97
C HIS A 53 8.54 -4.59 -9.10
N SER A 54 9.40 -5.44 -9.67
CA SER A 54 10.38 -5.04 -10.70
C SER A 54 9.83 -5.16 -12.12
N ASN A 55 8.50 -5.05 -12.31
CA ASN A 55 7.86 -5.30 -13.60
C ASN A 55 8.25 -4.24 -14.64
N HIS A 56 8.58 -4.66 -15.85
CA HIS A 56 8.94 -3.74 -16.94
C HIS A 56 8.43 -4.26 -18.29
N ALA A 57 8.58 -3.46 -19.35
CA ALA A 57 7.99 -3.76 -20.67
C ALA A 57 8.54 -5.00 -21.40
N TYR A 58 9.54 -5.67 -20.82
CA TYR A 58 10.26 -6.78 -21.46
C TYR A 58 10.23 -8.07 -20.65
N ASP A 59 9.81 -8.02 -19.38
CA ASP A 59 9.76 -9.20 -18.53
C ASP A 59 8.71 -9.04 -17.43
N ALA A 60 8.07 -10.15 -17.11
CA ALA A 60 7.07 -10.25 -16.06
C ALA A 60 7.77 -10.50 -14.73
N ALA A 61 7.74 -9.52 -13.84
CA ALA A 61 8.50 -9.61 -12.62
C ALA A 61 7.97 -10.63 -11.62
N GLU A 62 8.92 -11.24 -10.93
CA GLU A 62 8.69 -12.19 -9.85
C GLU A 62 8.38 -11.51 -8.51
N ILE A 63 7.56 -12.15 -7.67
CA ILE A 63 7.43 -11.76 -6.26
C ILE A 63 8.71 -12.14 -5.54
N THR A 64 9.29 -11.17 -4.85
CA THR A 64 10.46 -11.36 -4.00
C THR A 64 10.16 -10.86 -2.59
N SER A 65 11.01 -11.23 -1.64
CA SER A 65 10.96 -10.69 -0.28
C SER A 65 11.17 -9.18 -0.21
N HIS A 66 11.62 -8.55 -1.30
CA HIS A 66 11.80 -7.10 -1.41
C HIS A 66 10.54 -6.37 -1.87
N GLY A 67 9.49 -7.07 -2.30
CA GLY A 67 8.27 -6.48 -2.84
C GLY A 67 6.99 -6.96 -2.17
N GLY A 68 6.88 -8.23 -1.80
CA GLY A 68 5.64 -8.76 -1.25
C GLY A 68 4.53 -8.98 -2.27
N ILE A 69 3.31 -9.19 -1.77
CA ILE A 69 2.19 -9.74 -2.54
C ILE A 69 1.26 -8.69 -3.14
N GLY A 70 1.38 -7.44 -2.69
CA GLY A 70 0.51 -6.33 -3.10
C GLY A 70 0.68 -5.82 -4.53
N GLY A 71 1.60 -6.37 -5.32
CA GLY A 71 1.94 -5.82 -6.65
C GLY A 71 0.81 -5.95 -7.68
N GLY A 72 -0.05 -6.98 -7.57
CA GLY A 72 -1.25 -7.11 -8.40
C GLY A 72 -2.19 -5.90 -8.24
N PRO A 73 -2.79 -5.67 -7.05
CA PRO A 73 -3.61 -4.47 -6.81
C PRO A 73 -2.90 -3.16 -7.11
N PHE A 74 -1.64 -3.04 -6.72
CA PHE A 74 -0.87 -1.80 -6.95
C PHE A 74 -0.75 -1.43 -8.43
N THR A 75 -0.61 -2.42 -9.31
CA THR A 75 -0.57 -2.20 -10.77
C THR A 75 -1.95 -1.98 -11.38
N LEU A 76 -3.01 -2.46 -10.74
CA LEU A 76 -4.38 -2.20 -11.20
C LEU A 76 -4.89 -0.81 -10.79
N LEU A 77 -4.29 -0.14 -9.80
CA LEU A 77 -4.72 1.18 -9.32
C LEU A 77 -4.84 2.25 -10.43
N PRO A 78 -3.84 2.48 -11.31
CA PRO A 78 -4.00 3.47 -12.39
C PRO A 78 -5.10 3.10 -13.39
N LEU A 79 -5.37 1.80 -13.59
CA LEU A 79 -6.46 1.34 -14.46
C LEU A 79 -7.82 1.46 -13.78
N TRP A 80 -7.88 1.34 -12.46
CA TRP A 80 -9.05 1.65 -11.67
C TRP A 80 -9.37 3.15 -11.70
N ASP A 81 -8.35 4.00 -11.58
CA ASP A 81 -8.49 5.46 -11.73
C ASP A 81 -9.04 5.81 -13.12
N TRP A 82 -8.68 5.06 -14.17
CA TRP A 82 -9.26 5.25 -15.49
C TRP A 82 -10.79 5.17 -15.47
N TYR A 83 -11.36 4.19 -14.75
CA TYR A 83 -12.80 4.12 -14.53
C TYR A 83 -13.30 5.29 -13.66
N LEU A 84 -12.63 5.61 -12.55
CA LEU A 84 -13.10 6.66 -11.64
C LEU A 84 -13.18 8.05 -12.30
N PHE A 85 -12.23 8.38 -13.18
CA PHE A 85 -12.20 9.66 -13.87
C PHE A 85 -13.15 9.75 -15.06
N THR A 86 -13.46 8.63 -15.72
CA THR A 86 -14.27 8.62 -16.95
C THR A 86 -15.71 8.14 -16.74
N GLY A 87 -15.94 7.30 -15.73
CA GLY A 87 -17.18 6.57 -15.52
C GLY A 87 -17.45 5.46 -16.56
N ASP A 88 -16.51 5.18 -17.47
CA ASP A 88 -16.71 4.21 -18.54
C ASP A 88 -16.66 2.77 -18.01
N LYS A 89 -17.82 2.11 -17.99
CA LYS A 89 -17.97 0.72 -17.53
C LYS A 89 -17.24 -0.28 -18.42
N SER A 90 -16.92 0.06 -19.68
CA SER A 90 -16.16 -0.82 -20.56
C SER A 90 -14.76 -1.13 -20.00
N ILE A 91 -14.17 -0.19 -19.26
CA ILE A 91 -12.89 -0.37 -18.55
C ILE A 91 -13.04 -1.43 -17.47
N LEU A 92 -14.12 -1.38 -16.68
CA LEU A 92 -14.36 -2.39 -15.65
C LEU A 92 -14.53 -3.80 -16.23
N GLU A 93 -15.20 -3.93 -17.37
CA GLU A 93 -15.32 -5.22 -18.06
C GLU A 93 -13.93 -5.76 -18.49
N LYS A 94 -13.04 -4.89 -18.99
CA LYS A 94 -11.65 -5.26 -19.31
C LYS A 94 -10.87 -5.73 -18.08
N LEU A 95 -11.02 -5.02 -16.95
CA LEU A 95 -10.27 -5.30 -15.73
C LEU A 95 -10.83 -6.47 -14.91
N TRP A 96 -12.10 -6.84 -15.13
CA TRP A 96 -12.84 -7.77 -14.27
C TRP A 96 -12.06 -9.06 -13.99
N THR A 97 -11.56 -9.72 -15.03
CA THR A 97 -10.82 -10.98 -14.89
C THR A 97 -9.54 -10.80 -14.08
N MET A 98 -8.79 -9.71 -14.29
CA MET A 98 -7.57 -9.44 -13.53
C MET A 98 -7.86 -9.08 -12.07
N LEU A 99 -8.90 -8.29 -11.80
CA LEU A 99 -9.34 -7.95 -10.44
C LEU A 99 -9.75 -9.22 -9.66
N LEU A 100 -10.61 -10.05 -10.26
CA LEU A 100 -11.07 -11.28 -9.63
C LEU A 100 -9.91 -12.26 -9.40
N SER A 101 -9.05 -12.48 -10.40
CA SER A 101 -7.88 -13.35 -10.27
C SER A 101 -6.85 -12.84 -9.27
N SER A 102 -6.67 -11.51 -9.18
CA SER A 102 -5.80 -10.91 -8.16
C SER A 102 -6.36 -11.11 -6.76
N SER A 103 -7.64 -10.82 -6.55
CA SER A 103 -8.29 -11.05 -5.27
C SER A 103 -8.30 -12.52 -4.87
N ARG A 104 -8.39 -13.46 -5.83
CA ARG A 104 -8.30 -14.90 -5.57
C ARG A 104 -6.93 -15.28 -5.03
N PHE A 105 -5.87 -14.75 -5.64
CA PHE A 105 -4.50 -14.93 -5.16
C PHE A 105 -4.32 -14.37 -3.75
N LEU A 106 -4.73 -13.11 -3.54
CA LEU A 106 -4.60 -12.41 -2.25
C LEU A 106 -5.34 -13.15 -1.14
N THR A 107 -6.60 -13.53 -1.37
CA THR A 107 -7.41 -14.28 -0.40
C THR A 107 -6.72 -15.58 0.03
N ALA A 108 -6.08 -16.27 -0.92
CA ALA A 108 -5.45 -17.55 -0.64
C ALA A 108 -4.16 -17.44 0.20
N VAL A 109 -3.48 -16.29 0.16
CA VAL A 109 -2.27 -15.98 0.94
C VAL A 109 -2.56 -15.34 2.31
N MET A 110 -3.84 -15.14 2.64
CA MET A 110 -4.26 -14.72 3.98
C MET A 110 -4.37 -15.90 4.93
N GLU A 111 -3.99 -15.67 6.18
CA GLU A 111 -4.09 -16.61 7.29
C GLU A 111 -4.87 -15.97 8.46
N GLU A 112 -5.84 -16.70 9.00
CA GLU A 112 -6.53 -16.29 10.22
C GLU A 112 -5.61 -16.40 11.43
N GLN A 113 -5.51 -15.31 12.18
CA GLN A 113 -4.74 -15.23 13.42
C GLN A 113 -5.62 -15.55 14.63
N THR A 114 -4.99 -15.83 15.78
CA THR A 114 -5.70 -16.21 17.02
C THR A 114 -6.64 -15.12 17.56
N ASP A 115 -6.45 -13.86 17.18
CA ASP A 115 -7.30 -12.73 17.53
C ASP A 115 -8.41 -12.47 16.49
N GLY A 116 -8.59 -13.38 15.53
CA GLY A 116 -9.62 -13.32 14.49
C GLY A 116 -9.25 -12.46 13.27
N LYS A 117 -8.09 -11.81 13.26
CA LYS A 117 -7.62 -11.00 12.13
C LYS A 117 -7.22 -11.89 10.95
N MET A 118 -7.43 -11.40 9.74
CA MET A 118 -6.95 -12.02 8.51
C MET A 118 -5.69 -11.28 8.06
N LEU A 119 -4.52 -11.93 8.16
CA LEU A 119 -3.23 -11.32 7.82
C LEU A 119 -2.53 -12.06 6.67
N ALA A 120 -1.85 -11.32 5.79
CA ALA A 120 -0.95 -11.91 4.82
C ALA A 120 0.24 -12.61 5.53
N VAL A 121 0.50 -13.87 5.20
CA VAL A 121 1.61 -14.65 5.76
C VAL A 121 2.22 -15.58 4.70
N PRO A 122 3.53 -15.46 4.37
CA PRO A 122 4.44 -14.39 4.80
C PRO A 122 4.04 -13.04 4.16
N SER A 123 4.39 -11.95 4.83
CA SER A 123 4.18 -10.59 4.34
C SER A 123 5.51 -9.83 4.28
N TYR A 124 5.56 -8.78 3.46
CA TYR A 124 6.77 -8.03 3.18
C TYR A 124 6.48 -6.54 3.12
N SER A 125 7.47 -5.75 3.52
CA SER A 125 7.45 -4.31 3.38
C SER A 125 8.54 -3.95 2.37
N PRO A 126 8.19 -3.36 1.21
CA PRO A 126 9.16 -3.16 0.15
C PRO A 126 10.43 -2.47 0.63
N GLU A 127 11.57 -3.10 0.36
CA GLU A 127 12.93 -2.63 0.72
C GLU A 127 13.23 -2.43 2.22
N ASN A 128 12.27 -2.68 3.11
CA ASN A 128 12.44 -2.54 4.56
C ASN A 128 13.00 -3.81 5.20
N LYS A 129 13.81 -3.62 6.25
CA LYS A 129 14.32 -4.73 7.07
C LYS A 129 13.30 -5.11 8.13
N LEU A 130 13.19 -6.41 8.39
CA LEU A 130 12.38 -6.91 9.49
C LEU A 130 12.85 -6.34 10.85
N PRO A 131 11.92 -6.08 11.78
CA PRO A 131 12.29 -5.73 13.15
C PRO A 131 13.18 -6.79 13.79
N LYS A 132 14.03 -6.38 14.74
CA LYS A 132 14.99 -7.28 15.39
C LYS A 132 14.26 -8.44 16.08
N GLY A 133 14.65 -9.67 15.75
CA GLY A 133 14.06 -10.88 16.32
C GLY A 133 12.83 -11.41 15.57
N VAL A 134 12.32 -10.67 14.59
CA VAL A 134 11.24 -11.12 13.70
C VAL A 134 11.83 -11.94 12.55
N LYS A 135 11.38 -13.19 12.41
CA LYS A 135 11.83 -14.10 11.33
C LYS A 135 10.97 -14.00 10.07
N THR A 136 9.69 -13.70 10.24
CA THR A 136 8.70 -13.62 9.17
C THR A 136 7.72 -12.51 9.55
N ALA A 137 7.58 -11.49 8.71
CA ALA A 137 6.57 -10.47 8.93
C ALA A 137 5.17 -11.03 8.62
N LYS A 138 4.19 -10.54 9.38
CA LYS A 138 2.77 -10.87 9.23
C LYS A 138 1.97 -9.59 9.01
N GLY A 139 1.25 -9.52 7.90
CA GLY A 139 0.40 -8.40 7.53
C GLY A 139 1.04 -7.03 7.74
N THR A 140 2.12 -6.74 6.98
CA THR A 140 2.71 -5.39 6.89
C THR A 140 1.67 -4.39 6.39
N ALA A 141 1.89 -3.11 6.68
CA ALA A 141 1.00 -2.05 6.21
C ALA A 141 0.88 -2.06 4.68
N TYR A 142 1.97 -2.29 3.95
CA TYR A 142 1.93 -2.39 2.49
C TYR A 142 0.99 -3.50 2.00
N ASP A 143 1.23 -4.75 2.39
CA ASP A 143 0.45 -5.88 1.87
C ASP A 143 -1.02 -5.78 2.32
N GLN A 144 -1.29 -5.45 3.59
CA GLN A 144 -2.67 -5.38 4.08
C GLN A 144 -3.48 -4.28 3.40
N GLN A 145 -2.87 -3.12 3.12
CA GLN A 145 -3.55 -2.05 2.38
C GLN A 145 -3.80 -2.45 0.92
N MET A 146 -2.85 -3.14 0.27
CA MET A 146 -3.05 -3.62 -1.10
C MET A 146 -4.11 -4.73 -1.18
N VAL A 147 -4.17 -5.62 -0.18
CA VAL A 147 -5.26 -6.60 -0.06
C VAL A 147 -6.60 -5.89 0.11
N TYR A 148 -6.69 -4.94 1.05
CA TYR A 148 -7.90 -4.17 1.30
C TYR A 148 -8.39 -3.46 0.05
N GLU A 149 -7.50 -2.74 -0.64
CA GLU A 149 -7.83 -1.96 -1.84
C GLU A 149 -8.21 -2.88 -3.01
N GLY A 150 -7.45 -3.95 -3.26
CA GLY A 150 -7.75 -4.94 -4.30
C GLY A 150 -9.11 -5.61 -4.12
N HIS A 151 -9.44 -5.96 -2.88
CA HIS A 151 -10.74 -6.50 -2.49
C HIS A 151 -11.87 -5.50 -2.69
N LEU A 152 -11.68 -4.24 -2.28
CA LEU A 152 -12.66 -3.19 -2.46
C LEU A 152 -12.93 -2.89 -3.95
N MET A 153 -11.88 -2.81 -4.78
CA MET A 153 -12.01 -2.67 -6.23
C MET A 153 -12.80 -3.83 -6.84
N THR A 154 -12.51 -5.06 -6.42
CA THR A 154 -13.19 -6.27 -6.93
C THR A 154 -14.67 -6.30 -6.56
N LEU A 155 -15.02 -6.04 -5.31
CA LEU A 155 -16.42 -5.96 -4.87
C LEU A 155 -17.17 -4.82 -5.59
N THR A 156 -16.51 -3.68 -5.76
CA THR A 156 -17.11 -2.51 -6.42
C THR A 156 -17.37 -2.79 -7.90
N ALA A 157 -16.39 -3.36 -8.61
CA ALA A 157 -16.55 -3.80 -10.00
C ALA A 157 -17.67 -4.83 -10.15
N ALA A 158 -17.69 -5.85 -9.28
CA ALA A 158 -18.72 -6.89 -9.30
C ALA A 158 -20.12 -6.30 -9.19
N ARG A 159 -20.32 -5.37 -8.23
CA ARG A 159 -21.60 -4.68 -8.03
C ARG A 159 -22.01 -3.84 -9.24
N ILE A 160 -21.08 -3.10 -9.84
CA ILE A 160 -21.38 -2.20 -10.97
C ILE A 160 -21.73 -2.99 -12.24
N LEU A 161 -21.02 -4.10 -12.47
CA LEU A 161 -21.17 -4.96 -13.65
C LEU A 161 -22.22 -6.06 -13.46
N GLY A 162 -22.73 -6.28 -12.25
CA GLY A 162 -23.64 -7.37 -11.94
C GLY A 162 -22.99 -8.76 -12.02
N LYS A 163 -21.69 -8.86 -11.73
CA LYS A 163 -20.96 -10.13 -11.72
C LYS A 163 -21.15 -10.85 -10.38
N VAL A 164 -21.13 -12.18 -10.44
CA VAL A 164 -21.26 -13.05 -9.26
C VAL A 164 -20.12 -14.06 -9.29
N ASP A 165 -19.45 -14.23 -8.16
CA ASP A 165 -18.43 -15.27 -7.93
C ASP A 165 -18.45 -15.63 -6.43
N PRO A 166 -18.29 -16.91 -6.04
CA PRO A 166 -18.23 -17.30 -4.63
C PRO A 166 -17.15 -16.57 -3.82
N LEU A 167 -16.05 -16.16 -4.47
CA LEU A 167 -14.99 -15.40 -3.82
C LEU A 167 -15.48 -14.09 -3.21
N LEU A 168 -16.53 -13.47 -3.77
CA LEU A 168 -17.04 -12.18 -3.29
C LEU A 168 -17.55 -12.26 -1.85
N GLU A 169 -18.12 -13.41 -1.43
CA GLU A 169 -18.55 -13.63 -0.05
C GLU A 169 -17.34 -13.74 0.90
N THR A 170 -16.30 -14.46 0.48
CA THR A 170 -15.05 -14.54 1.25
C THR A 170 -14.38 -13.18 1.40
N ILE A 171 -14.35 -12.38 0.34
CA ILE A 171 -13.80 -11.02 0.39
C ILE A 171 -14.58 -10.13 1.37
N GLN A 172 -15.91 -10.22 1.37
CA GLN A 172 -16.77 -9.47 2.29
C GLN A 172 -16.54 -9.84 3.75
N ASP A 173 -16.30 -11.12 4.04
CA ASP A 173 -15.94 -11.58 5.39
C ASP A 173 -14.55 -11.12 5.82
N HIS A 174 -13.56 -11.18 4.91
CA HIS A 174 -12.18 -10.82 5.22
C HIS A 174 -11.99 -9.33 5.47
N LEU A 175 -12.61 -8.45 4.68
CA LEU A 175 -12.41 -6.99 4.72
C LEU A 175 -12.42 -6.37 6.13
N PRO A 176 -13.43 -6.60 6.99
CA PRO A 176 -13.46 -6.04 8.35
C PRO A 176 -12.37 -6.60 9.28
N ARG A 177 -11.72 -7.69 8.90
CA ARG A 177 -10.72 -8.43 9.70
C ARG A 177 -9.28 -8.14 9.27
N LEU A 178 -9.06 -7.33 8.23
CA LEU A 178 -7.72 -7.06 7.68
C LEU A 178 -6.85 -6.18 8.58
N ASP A 179 -7.43 -5.32 9.43
CA ASP A 179 -6.66 -4.38 10.26
C ASP A 179 -5.51 -3.68 9.47
N PRO A 180 -5.84 -2.99 8.35
CA PRO A 180 -4.85 -2.63 7.33
C PRO A 180 -3.93 -1.46 7.72
N VAL A 181 -4.36 -0.64 8.68
CA VAL A 181 -3.59 0.49 9.19
C VAL A 181 -3.55 0.39 10.70
N MET A 182 -2.33 0.30 11.25
CA MET A 182 -2.12 0.28 12.69
C MET A 182 -1.44 1.57 13.14
N ILE A 183 -1.75 2.01 14.35
CA ILE A 183 -1.13 3.17 14.97
C ILE A 183 -0.20 2.69 16.10
N GLY A 184 1.07 3.07 16.00
CA GLY A 184 2.05 2.96 17.06
C GLY A 184 2.20 4.28 17.81
N GLU A 185 2.86 4.23 18.96
CA GLU A 185 3.15 5.40 19.78
C GLU A 185 4.54 5.25 20.39
N ASP A 186 5.38 6.26 20.20
CA ASP A 186 6.71 6.38 20.79
C ASP A 186 6.84 7.75 21.51
N PRO A 187 7.98 8.08 22.15
CA PRO A 187 8.16 9.37 22.82
C PRO A 187 8.08 10.60 21.91
N GLN A 188 8.20 10.44 20.59
CA GLN A 188 8.08 11.50 19.59
C GLN A 188 6.62 11.70 19.15
N GLY A 189 5.77 10.68 19.33
CA GLY A 189 4.32 10.76 19.16
C GLY A 189 3.72 9.51 18.53
N LYS A 190 2.54 9.68 17.93
CA LYS A 190 1.86 8.59 17.21
C LYS A 190 2.38 8.49 15.77
N TYR A 191 2.49 7.27 15.26
CA TYR A 191 2.95 6.98 13.90
C TYR A 191 2.16 5.81 13.30
N ILE A 192 2.13 5.69 11.97
CA ILE A 192 1.56 4.53 11.29
C ILE A 192 2.58 3.40 11.33
N LYS A 193 2.17 2.22 11.80
CA LYS A 193 3.10 1.09 11.90
C LYS A 193 3.31 0.42 10.56
N GLU A 194 4.55 0.12 10.20
CA GLU A 194 4.85 -0.71 9.03
C GLU A 194 4.74 -2.21 9.36
N PHE A 195 5.33 -2.61 10.50
CA PHE A 195 5.30 -3.96 11.05
C PHE A 195 4.43 -4.02 12.30
N ARG A 196 3.80 -5.16 12.58
CA ARG A 196 2.96 -5.33 13.77
C ARG A 196 3.80 -5.29 15.05
N GLU A 197 5.04 -5.76 14.96
CA GLU A 197 5.99 -5.94 16.05
C GLU A 197 6.83 -4.69 16.35
N GLU A 198 6.72 -3.62 15.57
CA GLU A 198 7.55 -2.43 15.82
C GLU A 198 7.08 -1.65 17.06
N GLU A 199 8.05 -1.12 17.81
CA GLU A 199 7.84 -0.38 19.07
C GLU A 199 8.22 1.11 18.96
N ALA A 200 8.87 1.50 17.86
CA ALA A 200 9.22 2.89 17.56
C ALA A 200 9.26 3.11 16.05
N TYR A 201 9.11 4.37 15.62
CA TYR A 201 9.16 4.73 14.20
C TYR A 201 10.50 4.29 13.55
N HIS A 202 10.42 3.51 12.47
CA HIS A 202 11.59 2.90 11.77
C HIS A 202 12.51 2.04 12.65
N GLY A 203 12.04 1.58 13.81
CA GLY A 203 12.88 0.87 14.78
C GLY A 203 14.06 1.70 15.29
N GLN A 204 14.03 3.03 15.13
CA GLN A 204 15.03 3.90 15.74
C GLN A 204 14.70 4.06 17.23
N PRO A 205 15.64 3.76 18.14
CA PRO A 205 15.44 4.11 19.53
C PRO A 205 15.27 5.63 19.64
N PRO A 206 14.44 6.12 20.58
CA PRO A 206 14.21 7.54 20.74
C PRO A 206 15.55 8.27 20.86
N ALA A 207 15.73 9.34 20.08
CA ALA A 207 16.88 10.21 20.21
C ALA A 207 17.02 10.57 21.69
N HIS A 208 18.18 10.26 22.31
CA HIS A 208 18.45 10.61 23.69
C HIS A 208 17.99 12.05 23.93
N GLN A 209 16.99 12.22 24.81
CA GLN A 209 16.66 13.55 25.29
C GLN A 209 17.97 14.18 25.79
N PRO A 210 18.38 15.37 25.32
CA PRO A 210 19.51 16.05 25.91
C PRO A 210 19.14 16.25 27.37
N THR A 211 19.90 15.60 28.25
CA THR A 211 19.74 15.71 29.69
C THR A 211 19.65 17.20 30.03
N GLY A 212 18.52 17.61 30.57
CA GLY A 212 18.19 19.00 30.87
C GLY A 212 19.13 19.55 31.94
N GLY A 213 20.31 19.99 31.52
CA GLY A 213 21.13 20.92 32.29
C GLY A 213 20.55 22.33 32.13
N PRO A 214 20.41 23.13 33.21
CA PRO A 214 19.81 24.44 33.14
C PRO A 214 20.67 25.35 32.26
N ARG A 215 20.19 25.66 31.05
CA ARG A 215 20.82 26.70 30.21
C ARG A 215 20.45 28.07 30.74
N SER A 216 21.13 28.53 31.78
CA SER A 216 21.23 29.96 32.05
C SER A 216 22.22 30.59 31.07
N ARG A 217 21.73 31.21 30.00
CA ARG A 217 22.46 32.32 29.35
C ARG A 217 21.49 33.41 28.97
N HIS A 218 21.41 34.41 29.85
CA HIS A 218 20.94 35.73 29.51
C HIS A 218 21.79 36.28 28.35
N HIS A 219 21.18 36.47 27.19
CA HIS A 219 21.56 37.57 26.31
C HIS A 219 20.45 38.61 26.35
N ARG A 220 20.66 39.62 27.20
CA ARG A 220 19.89 40.86 27.16
C ARG A 220 20.19 41.57 25.84
N PHE A 221 19.18 41.74 25.01
CA PHE A 221 19.17 42.80 24.00
C PHE A 221 18.98 44.16 24.71
N PRO A 222 19.74 45.21 24.37
CA PRO A 222 19.49 46.53 24.92
C PRO A 222 18.19 47.10 24.32
N ARG A 223 17.17 47.29 25.16
CA ARG A 223 15.98 48.09 24.83
C ARG A 223 16.38 49.56 24.77
N ASN A 224 16.30 50.15 23.58
CA ASN A 224 16.40 51.60 23.39
C ASN A 224 15.16 52.26 24.02
N ARG A 225 15.34 53.12 25.03
CA ARG A 225 14.26 53.87 25.69
C ARG A 225 14.11 55.24 25.06
N ASN A 226 12.87 55.56 24.72
CA ASN A 226 12.35 56.82 24.19
C ASN A 226 12.91 58.10 24.83
N GLY A 227 12.98 59.17 24.02
CA GLY A 227 13.18 60.54 24.49
C GLY A 227 12.80 61.57 23.43
N SER A 228 11.50 61.67 23.14
CA SER A 228 10.91 62.79 22.42
C SER A 228 11.15 64.13 23.14
N LYS A 229 11.57 65.16 22.42
CA LYS A 229 11.41 66.57 22.82
C LYS A 229 10.83 67.39 21.65
N PRO A 230 9.89 68.31 21.90
CA PRO A 230 9.17 69.02 20.85
C PRO A 230 9.89 70.30 20.37
N ARG A 231 9.52 70.70 19.14
CA ARG A 231 9.73 71.96 18.40
C ARG A 231 10.15 73.21 19.19
N ARG A 232 10.99 74.03 18.55
CA ARG A 232 10.72 75.48 18.33
C ARG A 232 11.47 76.03 17.11
N SER A 233 10.79 76.93 16.41
CA SER A 233 11.13 77.64 15.18
C SER A 233 12.14 78.78 15.36
N ARG A 234 13.06 78.94 14.41
CA ARG A 234 13.22 80.14 13.55
C ARG A 234 14.20 79.80 12.43
#